data_AF-A0A9E0TGM9-F1
#
_entry.id   AF-A0A9E0TGM9-F1
#
_cell.length_a   1.000
_cell.length_b   1.000
_cell.length_c   1.000
_cell.angle_alpha   90.00
_cell.angle_beta   90.00
_cell.angle_gamma   90.00
#
_symmetry.space_group_name_H-M   'P 1'
#
loop_
_entity.id
_entity.type
_entity.pdbx_description
1 polymer ?
#
loop_
_entity_poly.entity_id
_entity_poly.type
_entity_poly.pdbx_seq_one_letter_code
_entity_poly.pdbx_strand_id
1 'polypeptide(L)' 'MIALRGLDRGSHVLKAELLAADGQVIAASPPVTVYLWHASRRNPHRAP' A
#
# COMPACT_ATOMS: atom_id res chain seq x y z
N MET A 1 10.52 -8.56 -6.21
CA MET A 1 10.12 -7.40 -5.39
C MET A 1 9.20 -6.53 -6.24
N ILE A 2 7.98 -6.24 -5.78
CA ILE A 2 7.05 -5.35 -6.48
C ILE A 2 7.34 -3.91 -6.00
N ALA A 3 7.65 -3.01 -6.93
CA ALA A 3 7.87 -1.60 -6.62
C ALA A 3 6.60 -0.79 -6.93
N LEU A 4 6.07 -0.11 -5.92
CA LEU A 4 4.96 0.82 -6.10
C LEU A 4 5.52 2.14 -6.65
N ARG A 5 4.90 2.67 -7.72
CA ARG A 5 5.28 3.93 -8.38
C ARG A 5 4.07 4.84 -8.50
N GLY A 6 4.30 6.15 -8.51
CA GLY A 6 3.23 7.13 -8.71
C GLY A 6 2.24 7.26 -7.55
N LEU A 7 2.65 6.91 -6.32
CA LEU A 7 1.83 7.14 -5.13
C LEU A 7 1.95 8.58 -4.67
N ASP A 8 0.81 9.26 -4.55
CA ASP A 8 0.73 10.58 -3.92
C ASP A 8 0.90 10.49 -2.40
N ARG A 9 1.15 11.63 -1.76
CA ARG A 9 1.21 11.69 -0.29
C ARG A 9 -0.15 11.40 0.33
N GLY A 10 -0.15 10.72 1.47
CA GLY A 10 -1.35 10.45 2.26
C GLY A 10 -1.43 9.01 2.78
N SER A 11 -2.65 8.61 3.14
CA SER A 11 -2.97 7.27 3.62
C SER A 11 -3.54 6.43 2.48
N HIS A 12 -2.95 5.26 2.25
CA HIS A 12 -3.34 4.34 1.19
C HIS A 12 -3.69 2.99 1.79
N VAL A 13 -4.78 2.38 1.32
CA VAL A 13 -5.12 1.00 1.68
C VAL A 13 -4.71 0.10 0.52
N LEU A 14 -3.77 -0.80 0.78
CA LEU A 14 -3.25 -1.74 -0.20
C LEU A 14 -3.80 -3.14 0.06
N LYS A 15 -4.04 -3.88 -1.02
CA LYS A 15 -4.50 -5.27 -1.00
C LYS A 15 -3.86 -6.00 -2.17
N ALA A 16 -3.29 -7.17 -1.91
CA ALA A 16 -2.81 -8.05 -2.97
C ALA A 16 -3.94 -8.98 -3.39
N GLU A 17 -4.08 -9.18 -4.70
CA GLU A 17 -5.06 -10.08 -5.30
C GLU A 17 -4.32 -11.11 -6.18
N LEU A 18 -4.67 -12.38 -6.01
CA LEU A 18 -4.23 -13.45 -6.89
C LEU A 18 -5.28 -13.65 -7.97
N LEU A 19 -4.85 -13.53 -9.22
CA LEU A 19 -5.70 -13.71 -10.39
C LEU A 19 -5.49 -15.11 -10.99
N ALA A 20 -6.57 -15.77 -11.37
CA ALA A 20 -6.54 -16.92 -12.26
C ALA A 20 -6.18 -16.48 -13.69
N ALA A 21 -5.93 -17.44 -14.58
CA ALA A 21 -5.49 -17.16 -15.95
C ALA A 21 -6.53 -16.38 -16.78
N ASP A 22 -7.81 -16.46 -16.40
CA ASP A 22 -8.92 -15.71 -16.99
C ASP A 22 -9.10 -14.30 -16.39
N GLY A 23 -8.27 -13.93 -15.41
CA GLY A 23 -8.36 -12.65 -14.70
C GLY A 23 -9.30 -12.67 -13.49
N GLN A 24 -9.93 -13.79 -13.14
CA GLN A 24 -10.76 -13.89 -11.94
C GLN A 24 -9.91 -13.81 -10.67
N VAL A 25 -10.32 -13.01 -9.69
CA VAL A 25 -9.69 -12.99 -8.35
C VAL A 25 -10.03 -14.29 -7.61
N ILE A 26 -9.02 -15.08 -7.27
CA ILE A 26 -9.18 -16.37 -6.55
C ILE A 26 -8.70 -16.32 -5.11
N ALA A 27 -7.88 -15.32 -4.75
CA ALA A 27 -7.50 -15.08 -3.36
C ALA A 27 -7.11 -13.61 -3.16
N ALA A 28 -7.16 -13.17 -1.91
CA ALA A 28 -6.88 -11.80 -1.51
C ALA A 28 -6.17 -11.77 -0.15
N SER A 29 -5.20 -10.87 -0.01
CA SER A 29 -4.62 -10.58 1.30
C SER A 29 -5.58 -9.76 2.16
N PRO A 30 -5.41 -9.76 3.50
CA PRO A 30 -5.95 -8.71 4.33
C PRO A 30 -5.45 -7.33 3.86
N PRO A 31 -6.26 -6.26 4.00
CA PRO A 31 -5.85 -4.91 3.65
C PRO A 31 -4.78 -4.41 4.62
N VAL A 32 -3.84 -3.62 4.09
CA VAL A 32 -2.78 -2.96 4.88
C VAL A 32 -2.80 -1.47 4.59
N THR A 33 -2.81 -0.65 5.64
CA THR A 33 -2.70 0.80 5.51
C THR A 33 -1.23 1.21 5.44
N VAL A 34 -0.87 1.93 4.38
CA VAL A 34 0.44 2.53 4.18
C VAL A 34 0.31 4.04 4.26
N TYR A 35 1.21 4.68 5.00
CA TYR A 35 1.26 6.12 5.16
C TYR A 35 2.48 6.67 4.43
N LEU A 36 2.25 7.43 3.35
CA LEU A 36 3.31 8.05 2.57
C LEU A 36 3.38 9.55 2.86
N TRP A 37 4.44 9.95 3.56
CA TRP A 37 4.69 11.34 3.96
C TRP A 37 6.15 11.72 3.69
N HIS A 38 6.46 13.01 3.68
CA HIS A 38 7.86 13.43 3.72
C HIS A 38 8.53 12.89 4.99
N ALA A 39 9.77 12.40 4.84
CA ALA A 39 10.66 12.18 5.96
C ALA A 39 11.00 13.54 6.61
N SER A 40 10.11 14.00 7.50
CA SER A 40 10.27 15.20 8.30
C SER A 40 10.35 14.80 9.76
N ARG A 41 11.26 15.43 10.50
CA ARG A 41 11.35 15.29 11.97
C ARG A 41 10.07 15.77 12.68
N ARG A 42 9.23 16.56 12.00
CA ARG A 42 7.94 17.05 12.52
C ARG A 42 6.73 16.26 12.01
N ASN A 43 6.92 15.10 11.38
CA ASN A 43 5.78 14.29 10.93
C ASN A 43 5.02 13.72 12.14
N PRO A 44 3.73 14.08 12.34
CA PRO A 44 2.94 13.60 13.48
C PRO A 44 2.66 12.09 13.44
N HIS A 45 2.87 11.44 12.28
CA HIS A 45 2.69 9.99 12.10
C HIS A 45 4.01 9.20 12.18
N ARG A 46 5.10 9.85 12.61
CA ARG A 46 6.36 9.15 12.89
C ARG A 46 6.23 8.38 14.19
N ALA A 47 6.24 7.05 14.14
CA ALA A 47 6.43 6.23 15.34
C ALA A 47 7.83 6.52 15.94
N PRO A 48 8.00 6.49 17.28
CA PRO A 48 9.28 6.76 17.93
C PRO A 48 10.41 5.86 17.42
#